data_AF-A0AAV5FR90-F1
#
_entry.id   AF-A0AAV5FR90-F1
#
_cell.length_a   1.000
_cell.length_b   1.000
_cell.length_c   1.000
_cell.angle_alpha   90.00
_cell.angle_beta   90.00
_cell.angle_gamma   90.00
#
_symmetry.space_group_name_H-M   'P 1'
#
loop_
_entity.id
_entity.type
_entity.pdbx_description
1 polymer ?
#
loop_
_entity_poly.entity_id
_entity_poly.type
_entity_poly.pdbx_seq_one_letter_code
_entity_poly.pdbx_strand_id
1 'polypeptide(L)'
;MPNLEGGPEFDDEDGEGDGENAGKDDEDEEEDDEGAGDSSISLKVVVSKDSGPKLEFTCTAFREEITIDDMLIVEKTEVEGEEKFPYEGPEFTELPPNVQKGLFKFLEQRGVTLSATNYMHDYMVTKQTQEYIRWMRKLKDFVKQ
;
A
#
# COMPACT_ATOMS: atom_id res chain seq x y z
N MET A 1 56.33 -8.42 -13.00
CA MET A 1 57.15 -8.61 -11.79
C MET A 1 56.21 -8.53 -10.58
N PRO A 2 56.38 -9.36 -9.55
CA PRO A 2 55.48 -9.45 -8.40
C PRO A 2 55.85 -8.48 -7.25
N ASN A 3 54.98 -8.49 -6.24
CA ASN A 3 55.02 -7.97 -4.86
C ASN A 3 54.69 -6.49 -4.61
N LEU A 4 54.10 -6.08 -3.47
CA LEU A 4 53.20 -6.60 -2.41
C LEU A 4 53.37 -5.57 -1.27
N GLU A 5 52.25 -5.14 -0.69
CA GLU A 5 52.12 -4.51 0.64
C GLU A 5 52.68 -3.09 0.88
N GLY A 6 51.73 -2.18 1.14
CA GLY A 6 51.89 -0.98 1.96
C GLY A 6 50.50 -0.61 2.47
N GLY A 7 50.14 -1.08 3.67
CA GLY A 7 48.90 -0.66 4.33
C GLY A 7 48.98 0.81 4.75
N PRO A 8 47.85 1.52 4.86
CA PRO A 8 47.88 2.90 5.36
C PRO A 8 48.05 2.95 6.88
N GLU A 9 49.07 3.70 7.31
CA GLU A 9 49.32 4.13 8.70
C GLU A 9 48.15 4.95 9.24
N PHE A 10 47.77 4.66 10.49
CA PHE A 10 46.93 5.53 11.32
C PHE A 10 47.87 6.47 12.07
N ASP A 11 47.77 7.77 11.79
CA ASP A 11 48.40 8.82 12.60
C ASP A 11 47.29 9.50 13.43
N ASP A 12 47.27 9.19 14.73
CA ASP A 12 46.56 9.95 15.75
C ASP A 12 47.50 11.06 16.24
N GLU A 13 47.18 12.33 15.97
CA GLU A 13 47.79 13.46 16.67
C GLU A 13 46.72 14.43 17.17
N ASP A 14 46.64 14.52 18.50
CA ASP A 14 45.75 15.34 19.30
C ASP A 14 46.02 16.85 19.15
N GLY A 15 44.94 17.64 19.05
CA GLY A 15 44.99 19.10 19.10
C GLY A 15 43.73 19.72 19.70
N GLU A 16 43.72 19.89 21.03
CA GLU A 16 42.86 20.87 21.74
C GLU A 16 43.39 22.30 21.44
N GLY A 17 42.65 23.40 21.30
CA GLY A 17 41.25 23.75 21.39
C GLY A 17 41.14 25.30 21.39
N ASP A 18 39.96 25.82 21.04
CA ASP A 18 39.30 27.05 21.53
C ASP A 18 38.81 28.04 20.46
N GLY A 19 37.55 28.45 20.65
CA GLY A 19 36.98 29.68 20.09
C GLY A 19 36.05 29.55 18.88
N GLU A 20 34.77 29.25 19.10
CA GLU A 20 33.68 30.25 19.04
C GLU A 20 32.30 29.61 18.79
N ASN A 21 31.43 29.81 19.76
CA ASN A 21 30.03 29.42 19.79
C ASN A 21 29.20 30.33 18.88
N ALA A 22 28.64 29.75 17.81
CA ALA A 22 27.50 30.31 17.10
C ALA A 22 26.50 29.18 16.82
N GLY A 23 25.63 28.93 17.80
CA GLY A 23 24.54 27.98 17.68
C GLY A 23 23.50 28.43 16.63
N LYS A 24 23.11 27.47 15.78
CA LYS A 24 21.73 27.04 15.49
C LYS A 24 21.79 26.11 14.28
N ASP A 25 22.11 24.85 14.55
CA ASP A 25 21.69 23.77 13.66
C ASP A 25 20.23 23.47 14.03
N ASP A 26 19.32 24.29 13.49
CA ASP A 26 17.93 23.85 13.29
C ASP A 26 17.98 22.92 12.07
N GLU A 27 18.48 21.70 12.28
CA GLU A 27 18.16 20.57 11.40
C GLU A 27 16.71 20.18 11.72
N ASP A 28 15.77 20.98 11.20
CA ASP A 28 14.46 20.46 10.86
C ASP A 28 14.71 19.43 9.73
N GLU A 29 15.14 18.23 10.12
CA GLU A 29 14.77 17.02 9.38
C GLU A 29 13.24 16.95 9.47
N GLU A 30 12.56 17.75 8.66
CA GLU A 30 11.30 17.31 8.11
C GLU A 30 11.67 16.03 7.36
N GLU A 31 11.50 14.89 8.05
CA GLU A 31 11.14 13.64 7.40
C GLU A 31 9.91 13.98 6.57
N ASP A 32 10.16 14.51 5.38
CA ASP A 32 9.17 14.64 4.35
C ASP A 32 8.70 13.21 4.15
N ASP A 33 7.50 12.94 4.67
CA ASP A 33 6.76 11.72 4.48
C ASP A 33 6.35 11.70 3.00
N GLU A 34 7.35 11.65 2.10
CA GLU A 34 7.21 11.53 0.64
C GLU A 34 6.53 10.19 0.28
N GLY A 35 6.25 9.33 1.28
CA GLY A 35 5.43 8.12 1.14
C GLY A 35 3.95 8.32 1.46
N ALA A 36 3.55 9.41 2.11
CA ALA A 36 2.16 9.60 2.55
C ALA A 36 1.20 10.01 1.44
N GLY A 37 1.70 10.73 0.43
CA GLY A 37 0.90 11.23 -0.70
C GLY A 37 0.55 10.14 -1.71
N ASP A 38 1.42 9.14 -1.87
CA ASP A 38 1.33 8.13 -2.94
C ASP A 38 0.83 6.75 -2.44
N SER A 39 0.57 6.60 -1.15
CA SER A 39 0.04 5.32 -0.62
C SER A 39 -1.40 5.11 -1.10
N SER A 40 -1.62 4.01 -1.80
CA SER A 40 -2.94 3.56 -2.25
C SER A 40 -3.19 2.09 -1.89
N ILE A 41 -4.45 1.74 -1.71
CA ILE A 41 -4.87 0.36 -1.46
C ILE A 41 -5.75 -0.10 -2.61
N SER A 42 -5.32 -1.16 -3.29
CA SER A 42 -6.18 -1.88 -4.25
C SER A 42 -7.19 -2.75 -3.49
N LEU A 43 -8.47 -2.55 -3.79
CA LEU A 43 -9.59 -3.23 -3.16
C LEU A 43 -10.41 -3.95 -4.23
N LYS A 44 -10.74 -5.23 -3.97
CA LYS A 44 -11.80 -5.93 -4.70
C LYS A 44 -13.04 -6.00 -3.82
N VAL A 45 -14.10 -5.30 -4.22
CA VAL A 45 -15.38 -5.30 -3.51
C VAL A 45 -16.35 -6.23 -4.20
N VAL A 46 -16.69 -7.36 -3.56
CA VAL A 46 -17.64 -8.33 -4.10
C VAL A 46 -18.97 -8.21 -3.37
N VAL A 47 -20.01 -7.77 -4.08
CA VAL A 47 -21.37 -7.69 -3.57
C VAL A 47 -22.17 -8.87 -4.09
N SER A 48 -22.65 -9.71 -3.19
CA SER A 48 -23.53 -10.85 -3.51
C SER A 48 -24.93 -10.61 -2.96
N LYS A 49 -25.94 -11.13 -3.65
CA LYS A 49 -27.35 -11.14 -3.20
C LYS A 49 -27.90 -12.55 -3.33
N ASP A 50 -28.30 -13.15 -2.22
CA ASP A 50 -28.88 -14.50 -2.14
C ASP A 50 -28.16 -15.51 -3.06
N SER A 51 -28.91 -16.23 -3.90
CA SER A 51 -28.39 -17.16 -4.92
C SER A 51 -28.19 -16.51 -6.29
N GLY A 52 -28.19 -15.18 -6.38
CA GLY A 52 -28.10 -14.42 -7.62
C GLY A 52 -26.66 -14.13 -8.09
N PRO A 53 -26.51 -13.34 -9.16
CA PRO A 53 -25.20 -12.91 -9.65
C PRO A 53 -24.49 -12.03 -8.62
N LYS A 54 -23.16 -11.98 -8.73
CA LYS A 54 -22.30 -11.10 -7.93
C LYS A 54 -21.90 -9.88 -8.74
N LEU A 55 -21.74 -8.76 -8.06
CA LEU A 55 -21.16 -7.55 -8.62
C LEU A 55 -19.80 -7.34 -8.00
N GLU A 56 -18.75 -7.42 -8.80
CA GLU A 56 -17.38 -7.14 -8.38
C GLU A 56 -17.01 -5.73 -8.82
N PHE A 57 -16.35 -5.00 -7.93
CA PHE A 57 -15.69 -3.74 -8.24
C PHE A 57 -14.21 -3.90 -7.95
N THR A 58 -13.38 -3.41 -8.86
CA THR A 58 -11.98 -3.11 -8.60
C THR A 58 -11.89 -1.62 -8.28
N CYS A 59 -11.37 -1.29 -7.10
CA CYS A 59 -11.26 0.08 -6.64
C CYS A 59 -9.84 0.35 -6.18
N THR A 60 -9.39 1.59 -6.35
CA THR A 60 -8.17 2.08 -5.74
C THR A 60 -8.53 3.13 -4.70
N ALA A 61 -8.08 2.92 -3.47
CA ALA A 61 -8.35 3.83 -2.36
C ALA A 61 -7.09 4.62 -2.00
N PHE A 62 -7.12 5.91 -2.31
CA PHE A 62 -6.15 6.90 -1.84
C PHE A 62 -6.61 7.46 -0.48
N ARG A 63 -5.80 8.32 0.14
CA ARG A 63 -6.18 8.97 1.42
C ARG A 63 -7.37 9.92 1.29
N GLU A 64 -7.49 10.58 0.14
CA GLU A 64 -8.49 11.64 -0.10
C GLU A 64 -9.69 11.16 -0.92
N GLU A 65 -9.51 10.13 -1.75
CA GLU A 65 -10.54 9.65 -2.65
C GLU A 65 -10.51 8.12 -2.86
N ILE A 66 -11.60 7.60 -3.40
CA ILE A 66 -11.72 6.21 -3.84
C ILE A 66 -12.13 6.26 -5.31
N THR A 67 -11.40 5.56 -6.17
CA THR A 67 -11.73 5.38 -7.58
C THR A 67 -12.39 4.01 -7.80
N ILE A 68 -13.25 3.93 -8.81
CA ILE A 68 -13.72 2.65 -9.35
C ILE A 68 -12.97 2.47 -10.68
N ASP A 69 -12.11 1.47 -10.73
CA ASP A 69 -11.25 1.21 -11.87
C ASP A 69 -11.96 0.29 -12.87
N ASP A 70 -12.67 -0.72 -12.36
CA ASP A 70 -13.41 -1.70 -13.18
C ASP A 70 -14.60 -2.29 -12.41
N MET A 71 -15.60 -2.83 -13.13
CA MET A 71 -16.78 -3.44 -12.56
C MET A 71 -17.29 -4.63 -13.38
N LEU A 72 -17.46 -5.78 -12.72
CA LEU A 72 -17.87 -7.02 -13.37
C LEU A 72 -19.16 -7.60 -12.78
N ILE A 73 -20.07 -8.05 -13.65
CA ILE A 73 -21.19 -8.89 -13.22
C ILE A 73 -20.81 -10.35 -13.42
N VAL A 74 -20.61 -11.06 -12.32
CA VAL A 74 -20.25 -12.47 -12.31
C VAL A 74 -21.53 -13.30 -12.12
N GLU A 75 -21.93 -14.00 -13.17
CA GLU A 75 -23.04 -14.93 -13.10
C GLU A 75 -22.70 -16.16 -12.24
N LYS A 76 -23.73 -16.75 -11.63
CA LYS A 76 -23.57 -18.00 -10.91
C LYS A 76 -23.42 -19.14 -11.91
N THR A 77 -22.26 -19.79 -11.94
CA THR A 77 -22.05 -21.02 -12.71
C THR A 77 -22.44 -22.23 -11.84
N GLU A 78 -23.33 -23.09 -12.34
CA GLU A 78 -23.73 -24.33 -11.64
C GLU A 78 -22.75 -25.48 -11.85
N VAL A 79 -21.84 -25.34 -12.83
CA VAL A 79 -20.86 -26.34 -13.22
C VAL A 79 -19.47 -25.91 -12.72
N GLU A 80 -18.90 -26.67 -11.79
CA GLU A 80 -17.51 -26.46 -11.36
C GLU A 80 -16.55 -26.69 -12.55
N GLY A 81 -15.78 -25.66 -12.90
CA GLY A 81 -14.73 -25.75 -13.94
C GLY A 81 -15.06 -25.12 -15.29
N GLU A 82 -16.27 -24.56 -15.49
CA GLU A 82 -16.51 -23.69 -16.64
C GLU A 82 -15.96 -22.28 -16.36
N GLU A 83 -14.80 -21.96 -16.95
CA GLU A 83 -14.32 -20.59 -17.05
C GLU A 83 -15.21 -19.82 -18.04
N LYS A 84 -16.23 -19.16 -17.50
CA LYS A 84 -16.91 -18.09 -18.22
C LYS A 84 -16.07 -16.84 -18.07
N PHE A 85 -15.77 -16.18 -19.18
CA PHE A 85 -15.22 -14.83 -19.23
C PHE A 85 -16.40 -13.86 -19.26
N PRO A 86 -16.92 -13.41 -18.10
CA PRO A 86 -17.98 -12.42 -18.08
C PRO A 86 -17.54 -11.16 -18.84
N TYR A 87 -18.50 -10.53 -19.50
CA TYR A 87 -18.26 -9.25 -20.15
C TYR A 87 -17.91 -8.21 -19.08
N GLU A 88 -16.75 -7.57 -19.22
CA GLU A 88 -16.21 -6.57 -18.28
C GLU A 88 -17.00 -5.26 -18.27
N GLY A 89 -17.86 -5.02 -19.26
CA GLY A 89 -18.58 -3.76 -19.36
C GLY A 89 -17.79 -2.69 -20.12
N PRO A 90 -18.36 -1.48 -20.26
CA PRO A 90 -17.63 -0.31 -20.70
C PRO A 90 -16.71 0.22 -19.58
N GLU A 91 -15.79 1.11 -19.91
CA GLU A 91 -15.00 1.80 -18.89
C GLU A 91 -15.94 2.60 -17.95
N PHE A 92 -15.58 2.70 -16.67
CA PHE A 92 -16.41 3.43 -15.70
C PHE A 92 -16.65 4.88 -16.11
N THR A 93 -15.65 5.52 -16.72
CA THR A 93 -15.68 6.91 -17.21
C THR A 93 -16.66 7.12 -18.36
N GLU A 94 -16.97 6.08 -19.13
CA GLU A 94 -17.91 6.10 -20.25
C GLU A 94 -19.39 5.99 -19.78
N LEU A 95 -19.61 5.61 -18.52
CA LEU A 95 -20.96 5.54 -17.97
C LEU A 95 -21.57 6.94 -17.80
N PRO A 96 -22.90 7.09 -17.92
CA PRO A 96 -23.56 8.36 -17.64
C PRO A 96 -23.24 8.88 -16.21
N PRO A 97 -23.01 10.19 -16.01
CA PRO A 97 -22.57 10.74 -14.71
C PRO A 97 -23.49 10.41 -13.52
N ASN A 98 -24.80 10.30 -13.78
CA ASN A 98 -25.78 9.90 -12.76
C ASN A 98 -25.63 8.42 -12.36
N VAL A 99 -25.22 7.55 -13.27
CA VAL A 99 -24.93 6.14 -13.00
C VAL A 99 -23.63 6.01 -12.20
N GLN A 100 -22.57 6.70 -12.61
CA GLN A 100 -21.30 6.75 -11.86
C GLN A 100 -21.53 7.19 -10.41
N LYS A 101 -22.26 8.30 -10.21
CA LYS A 101 -22.64 8.79 -8.87
C LYS A 101 -23.48 7.79 -8.08
N GLY A 102 -24.34 7.03 -8.76
CA GLY A 102 -25.15 5.98 -8.16
C GLY A 102 -24.31 4.81 -7.64
N LEU A 103 -23.29 4.40 -8.40
CA LEU A 103 -22.37 3.32 -8.03
C LEU A 103 -21.48 3.69 -6.84
N PHE A 104 -20.94 4.90 -6.80
CA PHE A 104 -20.21 5.40 -5.62
C PHE A 104 -21.10 5.39 -4.36
N LYS A 105 -22.33 5.92 -4.46
CA LYS A 105 -23.29 5.88 -3.33
C LYS A 105 -23.63 4.46 -2.90
N PHE A 106 -23.71 3.52 -3.85
CA PHE A 106 -24.01 2.12 -3.57
C PHE A 106 -22.89 1.44 -2.77
N LEU A 107 -21.63 1.75 -3.07
CA LEU A 107 -20.45 1.30 -2.33
C LEU A 107 -20.36 1.95 -0.95
N GLU A 108 -20.60 3.27 -0.88
CA GLU A 108 -20.61 4.04 0.37
C GLU A 108 -21.61 3.47 1.38
N GLN A 109 -22.84 3.17 0.94
CA GLN A 109 -23.88 2.53 1.76
C GLN A 109 -23.51 1.13 2.27
N ARG A 110 -22.51 0.48 1.66
CA ARG A 110 -21.97 -0.83 2.07
C ARG A 110 -20.72 -0.71 2.95
N GLY A 111 -20.34 0.50 3.32
CA GLY A 111 -19.20 0.77 4.21
C GLY A 111 -17.89 1.00 3.48
N VAL A 112 -17.86 1.01 2.14
CA VAL A 112 -16.69 1.43 1.37
C VAL A 112 -16.65 2.95 1.35
N THR A 113 -16.08 3.51 2.42
CA THR A 113 -16.04 4.95 2.71
C THR A 113 -14.60 5.38 2.97
N LEU A 114 -14.30 6.67 2.83
CA LEU A 114 -12.97 7.21 3.12
C LEU A 114 -12.50 6.91 4.55
N SER A 115 -13.41 6.98 5.53
CA SER A 115 -13.04 6.62 6.91
C SER A 115 -12.61 5.16 7.04
N ALA A 116 -13.27 4.25 6.32
CA ALA A 116 -12.94 2.83 6.36
C ALA A 116 -11.62 2.54 5.62
N THR A 117 -11.37 3.18 4.48
CA THR A 117 -10.13 3.01 3.72
C THR A 117 -8.93 3.66 4.41
N ASN A 118 -9.12 4.81 5.07
CA ASN A 118 -8.07 5.44 5.87
C ASN A 118 -7.69 4.58 7.08
N TYR A 119 -8.67 3.96 7.74
CA TYR A 119 -8.36 2.95 8.76
C TYR A 119 -7.57 1.77 8.19
N MET A 120 -7.89 1.31 6.97
CA MET A 120 -7.11 0.25 6.31
C MET A 120 -5.67 0.69 6.03
N HIS A 121 -5.45 1.94 5.59
CA HIS A 121 -4.11 2.52 5.42
C HIS A 121 -3.29 2.44 6.70
N ASP A 122 -3.81 2.97 7.81
CA ASP A 122 -3.12 2.97 9.10
C ASP A 122 -2.85 1.54 9.60
N TYR A 123 -3.83 0.64 9.37
CA TYR A 123 -3.69 -0.77 9.70
C TYR A 123 -2.60 -1.47 8.88
N MET A 124 -2.46 -1.16 7.58
CA MET A 124 -1.46 -1.77 6.71
C MET A 124 -0.04 -1.44 7.17
N VAL A 125 0.23 -0.18 7.52
CA VAL A 125 1.53 0.24 8.07
C VAL A 125 1.86 -0.56 9.32
N THR A 126 0.92 -0.63 10.26
CA THR A 126 1.10 -1.37 11.52
C THR A 126 1.32 -2.87 11.28
N LYS A 127 0.53 -3.47 10.38
CA LYS A 127 0.60 -4.89 10.03
C LYS A 127 1.93 -5.25 9.36
N GLN A 128 2.43 -4.39 8.48
CA GLN A 128 3.70 -4.63 7.77
C GLN A 128 4.86 -4.78 8.75
N THR A 129 4.95 -3.89 9.75
CA THR A 129 5.97 -3.97 10.81
C THR A 129 5.83 -5.25 11.63
N GLN A 130 4.61 -5.61 12.03
CA GLN A 130 4.37 -6.83 12.80
C GLN A 130 4.72 -8.11 12.03
N GLU A 131 4.35 -8.19 10.76
CA GLU A 131 4.67 -9.34 9.90
C GLU A 131 6.17 -9.43 9.62
N TYR A 132 6.87 -8.30 9.44
CA TYR A 132 8.33 -8.30 9.33
C TYR A 132 9.00 -8.89 10.58
N ILE A 133 8.60 -8.45 11.77
CA ILE A 133 9.13 -9.01 13.04
C ILE A 133 8.84 -10.51 13.14
N ARG A 134 7.63 -10.93 12.77
CA ARG A 134 7.23 -12.34 12.80
C ARG A 134 8.05 -13.17 11.80
N TRP A 135 8.30 -12.64 10.61
CA TRP A 135 9.13 -13.29 9.60
C TRP A 135 10.58 -13.41 10.07
N MET A 136 11.16 -12.35 10.62
CA MET A 136 12.53 -12.37 11.17
C MET A 136 12.69 -13.40 12.29
N ARG A 137 11.66 -13.57 13.14
CA ARG A 137 11.67 -14.61 14.18
C ARG A 137 11.70 -16.01 13.56
N LYS A 138 10.87 -16.28 12.56
CA LYS A 138 10.87 -17.56 11.83
C LYS A 138 12.23 -17.82 11.16
N LEU A 139 12.84 -16.81 10.56
CA LEU A 139 14.17 -16.93 9.94
C LEU A 139 15.24 -17.28 10.97
N LYS A 140 15.26 -16.59 12.12
CA LYS A 140 16.17 -16.88 13.23
C LYS A 140 16.02 -18.33 13.71
N ASP A 141 14.80 -18.81 13.87
CA ASP A 141 14.54 -20.17 14.34
C ASP A 141 14.95 -21.22 13.29
N PHE A 142 14.82 -20.90 12.00
CA PHE A 142 15.28 -21.75 10.90
C PHE A 142 16.82 -21.88 10.86
N VAL A 143 17.56 -20.77 11.01
CA VAL A 143 19.04 -20.78 10.96
C VAL A 143 19.67 -21.52 12.16
N LYS A 144 18.94 -21.63 13.27
CA LYS A 144 19.40 -22.34 14.47
C LYS A 144 19.26 -23.86 14.42
N GLN A 145 18.55 -24.40 13.42
CA GLN A 145 18.43 -25.85 13.19
C GLN A 145 19.70 -26.40 12.55
#